data_AF-I4AFL6-F1
#
_entry.id   AF-I4AFL6-F1
#
_cell.length_a   1.000
_cell.length_b   1.000
_cell.length_c   1.000
_cell.angle_alpha   90.00
_cell.angle_beta   90.00
_cell.angle_gamma   90.00
#
_symmetry.space_group_name_H-M   'P 1'
#
loop_
_entity.id
_entity.type
_entity.pdbx_description
1 polymer ?
#
loop_
_entity_poly.entity_id
_entity_poly.type
_entity_poly.pdbx_seq_one_letter_code
_entity_poly.pdbx_strand_id
1 'polypeptide(L)'
;MLDQSFSYENFRILLDVENRKGRYLEDKVFFDSDIFKNSREISDLIIEKNKEIKDESYVVKSILKVEDRDYSLLDRLNSEKDELKKNREKALEQILIEIAERTDVEDYELKIEKGQIKWGSQLYEIEHNPENYFVAKQLQRNIFKTFKVKQANRKIIIDQLRLLLDDGFPKIIIRTDIKKFYESIPHKELLAKIEENSLLSYPSKKMIRRVLNQYWGILIADGVKTNSDERVGIPRGIGFSAYLAELYLRSFDKKIKSLSNVTYYCRYVDDIVIIITPKHRNETKTVLTYQNEVKNILLSSTKLKINTSKTKVIDLTPSNQERKKSITYNLTYLGYKFKISFSKKTEKKCGKTKTFISKNKLQVFMSDDKFKRYKNKIDTSFDDYNSAIIKYASTKNPTERMLLKRIKFLTNNHQLFRRKSNVFIGVFFSNEFLTNPFSDLVKLDVYLKEKILTLPSSTNSNLIDKLNHLSFENGFKTKSIVRFNTDSFTNGKMIKIWKNL
;
A
#
# COMPACT_ATOMS: atom_id res chain seq x y z
N MET A 1 -28.39 -4.88 -14.88
CA MET A 1 -27.13 -5.62 -15.17
C MET A 1 -25.96 -4.68 -14.88
N LEU A 2 -24.81 -5.17 -14.40
CA LEU A 2 -23.63 -4.30 -14.23
C LEU A 2 -23.10 -3.93 -15.62
N ASP A 3 -23.10 -2.65 -15.96
CA ASP A 3 -22.44 -2.17 -17.17
C ASP A 3 -20.91 -2.33 -17.01
N GLN A 4 -20.34 -3.07 -17.96
CA GLN A 4 -18.94 -3.47 -18.02
C GLN A 4 -18.28 -3.04 -19.33
N SER A 5 -18.97 -2.22 -20.12
CA SER A 5 -18.46 -1.68 -21.37
C SER A 5 -17.23 -0.80 -21.13
N PHE A 6 -16.43 -0.61 -22.18
CA PHE A 6 -15.33 0.36 -22.22
C PHE A 6 -15.84 1.67 -22.82
N SER A 7 -16.97 2.16 -22.28
CA SER A 7 -17.68 3.33 -22.79
C SER A 7 -17.25 4.64 -22.11
N TYR A 8 -17.67 5.75 -22.73
CA TYR A 8 -17.59 7.08 -22.17
C TYR A 8 -18.11 7.15 -20.71
N GLU A 9 -19.31 6.64 -20.43
CA GLU A 9 -19.95 6.75 -19.12
C GLU A 9 -19.10 6.09 -18.04
N ASN A 10 -18.54 4.92 -18.35
CA ASN A 10 -17.68 4.19 -17.44
C ASN A 10 -16.33 4.90 -17.24
N PHE A 11 -15.74 5.43 -18.31
CA PHE A 11 -14.51 6.21 -18.20
C PHE A 11 -14.72 7.50 -17.41
N ARG A 12 -15.88 8.16 -17.53
CA ARG A 12 -16.22 9.32 -16.71
C ARG A 12 -16.28 8.96 -15.22
N ILE A 13 -16.93 7.86 -14.87
CA ILE A 13 -16.97 7.37 -13.49
C ILE A 13 -15.54 7.10 -12.98
N LEU A 14 -14.68 6.51 -13.80
CA LEU A 14 -13.29 6.24 -13.42
C LEU A 14 -12.48 7.52 -13.21
N LEU A 15 -12.63 8.50 -14.10
CA LEU A 15 -12.02 9.82 -13.96
C LEU A 15 -12.37 10.43 -12.61
N ASP A 16 -13.67 10.50 -12.28
CA ASP A 16 -14.14 11.06 -11.02
C ASP A 16 -13.67 10.29 -9.79
N VAL A 17 -13.61 8.96 -9.87
CA VAL A 17 -13.16 8.10 -8.76
C VAL A 17 -11.66 8.25 -8.51
N GLU A 18 -10.82 8.24 -9.55
CA GLU A 18 -9.38 8.39 -9.40
C GLU A 18 -9.01 9.82 -8.97
N ASN A 19 -9.71 10.81 -9.52
CA ASN A 19 -9.65 12.20 -9.07
C ASN A 19 -9.98 12.31 -7.57
N ARG A 20 -11.04 11.67 -7.07
CA ARG A 20 -11.38 11.62 -5.63
C ARG A 20 -10.33 10.91 -4.77
N LYS A 21 -9.61 9.92 -5.32
CA LYS A 21 -8.46 9.28 -4.65
C LYS A 21 -7.19 10.14 -4.67
N GLY A 22 -7.25 11.34 -5.23
CA GLY A 22 -6.13 12.27 -5.34
C GLY A 22 -5.09 11.84 -6.37
N ARG A 23 -5.52 11.16 -7.44
CA ARG A 23 -4.79 11.03 -8.71
C ARG A 23 -5.51 11.94 -9.69
N TYR A 24 -5.04 13.18 -9.84
CA TYR A 24 -5.68 14.13 -10.74
C TYR A 24 -5.30 13.77 -12.18
N LEU A 25 -6.22 13.14 -12.92
CA LEU A 25 -5.94 12.61 -14.27
C LEU A 25 -5.82 13.74 -15.29
N GLU A 26 -6.57 14.81 -15.06
CA GLU A 26 -6.51 16.05 -15.85
C GLU A 26 -5.26 16.87 -15.52
N ASP A 27 -4.23 16.35 -14.83
CA ASP A 27 -2.96 17.08 -14.64
C ASP A 27 -2.12 16.99 -15.91
N LYS A 28 -1.47 18.10 -16.29
CA LYS A 28 -0.62 18.18 -17.49
C LYS A 28 0.53 17.17 -17.48
N VAL A 29 0.99 16.77 -16.29
CA VAL A 29 2.11 15.83 -16.13
C VAL A 29 1.67 14.42 -15.77
N PHE A 30 0.36 14.12 -15.77
CA PHE A 30 -0.11 12.80 -15.41
C PHE A 30 0.13 11.79 -16.53
N PHE A 31 -0.28 12.13 -17.76
CA PHE A 31 -0.08 11.31 -18.95
C PHE A 31 1.08 11.83 -19.79
N ASP A 32 1.61 10.98 -20.66
CA ASP A 32 2.69 11.36 -21.60
C ASP A 32 2.20 12.37 -22.66
N SER A 33 0.90 12.37 -22.96
CA SER A 33 0.24 13.31 -23.88
C SER A 33 -0.81 14.16 -23.15
N ASP A 34 -0.88 15.44 -23.52
CA ASP A 34 -1.74 16.41 -22.83
C ASP A 34 -3.15 16.53 -23.45
N ILE A 35 -3.88 15.42 -23.46
CA ILE A 35 -5.24 15.35 -24.03
C ILE A 35 -6.27 16.21 -23.28
N PHE A 36 -6.02 16.54 -22.01
CA PHE A 36 -6.94 17.32 -21.19
C PHE A 36 -6.74 18.84 -21.31
N LYS A 37 -5.82 19.30 -22.18
CA LYS A 37 -5.47 20.72 -22.34
C LYS A 37 -6.69 21.62 -22.44
N ASN A 38 -7.59 21.37 -23.39
CA ASN A 38 -8.78 22.19 -23.62
C ASN A 38 -9.66 22.28 -22.35
N SER A 39 -10.02 21.13 -21.75
CA SER A 39 -10.81 21.11 -20.52
C SER A 39 -10.14 21.82 -19.33
N ARG A 40 -8.80 21.80 -19.29
CA ARG A 40 -8.03 22.42 -18.21
C ARG A 40 -7.90 23.92 -18.40
N GLU A 41 -7.73 24.42 -19.62
CA GLU A 41 -7.77 25.86 -19.93
C GLU A 41 -9.14 26.46 -19.54
N ILE A 42 -10.25 25.76 -19.81
CA ILE A 42 -11.57 26.19 -19.32
C ILE A 42 -11.63 26.15 -17.78
N SER A 43 -10.97 25.17 -17.14
CA SER A 43 -10.88 25.10 -15.68
C SER A 43 -10.13 26.31 -15.09
N ASP A 44 -9.08 26.79 -15.76
CA ASP A 44 -8.33 27.97 -15.36
C ASP A 44 -9.18 29.24 -15.48
N LEU A 45 -9.97 29.38 -16.56
CA LEU A 45 -10.97 30.46 -16.69
C LEU A 45 -12.02 30.42 -15.58
N ILE A 46 -12.49 29.24 -15.17
CA ILE A 46 -13.40 29.09 -14.02
C ILE A 46 -12.71 29.56 -12.73
N ILE A 47 -11.42 29.29 -12.55
CA ILE A 47 -10.67 29.75 -11.37
C ILE A 47 -10.56 31.27 -11.35
N GLU A 48 -10.26 31.89 -12.50
CA GLU A 48 -10.23 33.35 -12.65
C GLU A 48 -11.60 33.97 -12.36
N LYS A 49 -12.65 33.43 -12.97
CA LYS A 49 -14.04 33.87 -12.74
C LYS A 49 -14.45 33.74 -11.27
N ASN A 50 -13.99 32.72 -10.55
CA ASN A 50 -14.23 32.60 -9.11
C ASN A 50 -13.53 33.70 -8.28
N LYS A 51 -12.38 34.21 -8.73
CA LYS A 51 -11.73 35.35 -8.07
C LYS A 51 -12.54 36.62 -8.29
N GLU A 52 -12.97 36.89 -9.52
CA GLU A 52 -13.85 38.02 -9.84
C GLU A 52 -15.14 38.00 -9.01
N ILE A 53 -15.83 36.86 -8.94
CA ILE A 53 -17.03 36.67 -8.12
C ILE A 53 -16.75 36.94 -6.64
N LYS A 54 -15.58 36.55 -6.14
CA LYS A 54 -15.20 36.75 -4.75
C LYS A 54 -14.96 38.23 -4.46
N ASP A 55 -14.23 38.91 -5.33
CA ASP A 55 -13.90 40.33 -5.21
C ASP A 55 -15.18 41.18 -5.29
N GLU A 56 -16.04 40.90 -6.27
CA GLU A 56 -17.35 41.55 -6.39
C GLU A 56 -18.25 41.25 -5.19
N SER A 57 -18.25 40.01 -4.68
CA SER A 57 -18.99 39.67 -3.46
C SER A 57 -18.50 40.48 -2.25
N TYR A 58 -17.23 40.88 -2.17
CA TYR A 58 -16.76 41.75 -1.10
C TYR A 58 -17.25 43.19 -1.29
N VAL A 59 -17.23 43.70 -2.53
CA VAL A 59 -17.75 45.04 -2.86
C VAL A 59 -19.21 45.14 -2.46
N VAL A 60 -20.07 44.24 -2.93
CA VAL A 60 -21.50 44.24 -2.62
C VAL A 60 -21.77 44.10 -1.12
N LYS A 61 -21.01 43.25 -0.41
CA LYS A 61 -21.17 43.06 1.04
C LYS A 61 -20.63 44.22 1.88
N SER A 62 -19.77 45.07 1.33
CA SER A 62 -19.27 46.26 2.03
C SER A 62 -20.31 47.37 2.17
N ILE A 63 -21.36 47.35 1.33
CA ILE A 63 -22.49 48.28 1.40
C ILE A 63 -23.36 47.92 2.63
N LEU A 64 -23.47 48.88 3.56
CA LEU A 64 -24.12 48.73 4.87
C LEU A 64 -25.64 48.58 4.76
N LYS A 65 -26.29 49.38 3.91
CA LYS A 65 -27.72 49.29 3.64
C LYS A 65 -27.99 48.18 2.64
N VAL A 66 -28.83 47.23 3.03
CA VAL A 66 -29.12 46.05 2.19
C VAL A 66 -29.87 46.43 0.91
N GLU A 67 -30.72 47.44 0.97
CA GLU A 67 -31.54 47.94 -0.15
C GLU A 67 -30.70 48.56 -1.26
N ASP A 68 -29.52 49.09 -0.94
CA ASP A 68 -28.61 49.75 -1.89
C ASP A 68 -27.65 48.77 -2.59
N ARG A 69 -27.76 47.45 -2.31
CA ARG A 69 -26.88 46.44 -2.89
C ARG A 69 -27.35 46.05 -4.29
N ASP A 70 -26.52 46.33 -5.28
CA ASP A 70 -26.70 45.82 -6.65
C ASP A 70 -26.01 44.46 -6.82
N TYR A 71 -26.78 43.44 -7.21
CA TYR A 71 -26.29 42.09 -7.47
C TYR A 71 -26.15 41.78 -8.96
N SER A 72 -26.50 42.71 -9.86
CA SER A 72 -26.59 42.48 -11.30
C SER A 72 -25.26 41.99 -11.92
N LEU A 73 -24.14 42.57 -11.49
CA LEU A 73 -22.81 42.12 -11.94
C LEU A 73 -22.46 40.74 -11.38
N LEU A 74 -22.78 40.49 -10.10
CA LEU A 74 -22.55 39.20 -9.47
C LEU A 74 -23.35 38.08 -10.16
N ASP A 75 -24.60 38.34 -10.51
CA ASP A 75 -25.47 37.41 -11.22
C ASP A 75 -24.96 37.10 -12.64
N ARG A 76 -24.45 38.12 -13.34
CA ARG A 76 -23.79 37.95 -14.65
C ARG A 76 -22.55 37.06 -14.54
N LEU A 77 -21.66 37.35 -13.58
CA LEU A 77 -20.44 36.56 -13.37
C LEU A 77 -20.75 35.11 -12.99
N ASN A 78 -21.80 34.87 -12.19
CA ASN A 78 -22.25 33.51 -11.87
C ASN A 78 -22.81 32.80 -13.11
N SER A 79 -23.55 33.49 -13.97
CA SER A 79 -24.08 32.94 -15.21
C SER A 79 -22.96 32.55 -16.18
N GLU A 80 -21.97 33.43 -16.38
CA GLU A 80 -20.77 33.15 -17.19
C GLU A 80 -19.99 31.94 -16.64
N LYS A 81 -19.82 31.86 -15.32
CA LYS A 81 -19.18 30.71 -14.67
C LYS A 81 -19.94 29.40 -14.94
N ASP A 82 -21.27 29.43 -14.92
CA ASP A 82 -22.07 28.23 -15.19
C ASP A 82 -22.02 27.83 -16.66
N GLU A 83 -21.90 28.78 -17.59
CA GLU A 83 -21.60 28.50 -18.99
C GLU A 83 -20.22 27.86 -19.17
N LEU A 84 -19.18 28.41 -18.52
CA LEU A 84 -17.84 27.82 -18.52
C LEU A 84 -17.84 26.39 -17.97
N LYS A 85 -18.60 26.10 -16.90
CA LYS A 85 -18.75 24.73 -16.39
C LYS A 85 -19.38 23.80 -17.43
N LYS A 86 -20.45 24.23 -18.10
CA LYS A 86 -21.09 23.44 -19.17
C LYS A 86 -20.11 23.16 -20.31
N ASN A 87 -19.35 24.17 -20.73
CA ASN A 87 -18.35 24.03 -21.79
C ASN A 87 -17.22 23.08 -21.38
N ARG A 88 -16.75 23.15 -20.13
CA ARG A 88 -15.76 22.20 -19.58
C ARG A 88 -16.28 20.78 -19.60
N GLU A 89 -17.53 20.54 -19.19
CA GLU A 89 -18.11 19.19 -19.19
C GLU A 89 -18.26 18.63 -20.61
N LYS A 90 -18.69 19.44 -21.58
CA LYS A 90 -18.72 19.05 -23.01
C LYS A 90 -17.33 18.71 -23.54
N ALA A 91 -16.31 19.50 -23.20
CA ALA A 91 -14.94 19.22 -23.61
C ALA A 91 -14.43 17.90 -23.02
N LEU A 92 -14.72 17.63 -21.73
CA LEU A 92 -14.38 16.36 -21.09
C LEU A 92 -15.14 15.18 -21.69
N GLU A 93 -16.40 15.38 -22.04
CA GLU A 93 -17.21 14.37 -22.73
C GLU A 93 -16.60 13.96 -24.04
N GLN A 94 -16.28 14.92 -24.91
CA GLN A 94 -15.65 14.68 -26.20
C GLN A 94 -14.32 13.93 -26.05
N ILE A 95 -13.45 14.34 -25.12
CA ILE A 95 -12.17 13.67 -24.86
C ILE A 95 -12.37 12.20 -24.49
N LEU A 96 -13.32 11.91 -23.61
CA LEU A 96 -13.57 10.56 -23.12
C LEU A 96 -14.28 9.67 -24.16
N ILE A 97 -15.12 10.25 -25.03
CA ILE A 97 -15.70 9.56 -26.20
C ILE A 97 -14.59 9.15 -27.17
N GLU A 98 -13.68 10.07 -27.52
CA GLU A 98 -12.55 9.77 -28.42
C GLU A 98 -11.66 8.66 -27.86
N ILE A 99 -11.42 8.64 -26.55
CA ILE A 99 -10.69 7.54 -25.90
C ILE A 99 -11.48 6.23 -26.04
N ALA A 100 -12.79 6.24 -25.78
CA ALA A 100 -13.62 5.04 -25.91
C ALA A 100 -13.57 4.47 -27.34
N GLU A 101 -13.78 5.32 -28.35
CA GLU A 101 -13.74 4.94 -29.78
C GLU A 101 -12.40 4.33 -30.19
N ARG A 102 -11.27 4.90 -29.75
CA ARG A 102 -9.93 4.33 -30.02
C ARG A 102 -9.71 2.97 -29.38
N THR A 103 -10.41 2.68 -28.29
CA THR A 103 -10.31 1.40 -27.57
C THR A 103 -11.36 0.38 -27.99
N ASP A 104 -12.41 0.80 -28.68
CA ASP A 104 -13.51 -0.03 -29.20
C ASP A 104 -13.20 -0.58 -30.60
N VAL A 105 -12.00 -1.12 -30.76
CA VAL A 105 -11.56 -1.81 -31.99
C VAL A 105 -11.23 -3.26 -31.68
N GLU A 106 -11.51 -4.17 -32.62
CA GLU A 106 -11.41 -5.62 -32.40
C GLU A 106 -10.00 -6.06 -31.91
N ASP A 107 -8.98 -5.37 -32.42
CA ASP A 107 -7.56 -5.64 -32.16
C ASP A 107 -6.94 -4.78 -31.09
N TYR A 108 -7.74 -4.01 -30.34
CA TYR A 108 -7.22 -3.27 -29.20
C TYR A 108 -6.62 -4.22 -28.15
N GLU A 109 -5.40 -3.91 -27.72
CA GLU A 109 -4.66 -4.75 -26.79
C GLU A 109 -3.84 -3.90 -25.82
N LEU A 110 -3.93 -4.23 -24.54
CA LEU A 110 -3.03 -3.69 -23.52
C LEU A 110 -1.65 -4.34 -23.69
N LYS A 111 -0.73 -3.64 -24.36
CA LYS A 111 0.65 -4.10 -24.52
C LYS A 111 1.39 -4.03 -23.18
N ILE A 112 2.02 -5.13 -22.78
CA ILE A 112 2.80 -5.21 -21.56
C ILE A 112 4.29 -5.25 -21.85
N GLU A 113 5.05 -4.54 -21.02
CA GLU A 113 6.51 -4.47 -21.10
C GLU A 113 7.16 -4.69 -19.73
N LYS A 114 8.47 -4.90 -19.73
CA LYS A 114 9.25 -5.06 -18.50
C LYS A 114 9.46 -3.69 -17.86
N GLY A 115 8.93 -3.53 -16.66
CA GLY A 115 9.22 -2.39 -15.79
C GLY A 115 10.48 -2.58 -14.95
N GLN A 116 10.52 -1.90 -13.81
CA GLN A 116 11.63 -2.01 -12.87
C GLN A 116 11.68 -3.37 -12.14
N ILE A 117 12.88 -3.85 -11.82
CA ILE A 117 13.05 -4.98 -10.90
C ILE A 117 12.93 -4.48 -9.46
N LYS A 118 12.06 -5.11 -8.67
CA LYS A 118 11.85 -4.75 -7.27
C LYS A 118 11.88 -5.97 -6.36
N TRP A 119 12.72 -5.92 -5.32
CA TRP A 119 12.93 -7.03 -4.38
C TRP A 119 13.28 -8.36 -5.08
N GLY A 120 14.11 -8.29 -6.13
CA GLY A 120 14.53 -9.45 -6.92
C GLY A 120 13.45 -10.02 -7.84
N SER A 121 12.34 -9.32 -8.04
CA SER A 121 11.26 -9.73 -8.95
C SER A 121 11.06 -8.72 -10.07
N GLN A 122 10.93 -9.19 -11.31
CA GLN A 122 10.59 -8.37 -12.46
C GLN A 122 9.15 -7.85 -12.34
N LEU A 123 8.96 -6.53 -12.44
CA LEU A 123 7.63 -5.93 -12.60
C LEU A 123 7.30 -5.75 -14.07
N TYR A 124 6.02 -5.74 -14.38
CA TYR A 124 5.47 -5.51 -15.70
C TYR A 124 4.59 -4.29 -15.66
N GLU A 125 4.71 -3.48 -16.69
CA GLU A 125 4.04 -2.20 -16.82
C GLU A 125 3.31 -2.17 -18.16
N ILE A 126 2.29 -1.33 -18.23
CA ILE A 126 1.58 -1.01 -19.47
C ILE A 126 1.95 0.44 -19.77
N GLU A 127 2.23 0.73 -21.03
CA GLU A 127 2.54 2.08 -21.51
C GLU A 127 1.55 3.12 -20.93
N HIS A 128 2.08 4.23 -20.42
CA HIS A 128 1.32 5.19 -19.61
C HIS A 128 0.56 6.24 -20.43
N ASN A 129 -0.30 5.78 -21.34
CA ASN A 129 -1.21 6.63 -22.11
C ASN A 129 -2.66 6.59 -21.55
N PRO A 130 -3.50 7.57 -21.94
CA PRO A 130 -4.89 7.64 -21.48
C PRO A 130 -5.71 6.38 -21.77
N GLU A 131 -5.65 5.88 -23.00
CA GLU A 131 -6.39 4.71 -23.48
C GLU A 131 -6.11 3.49 -22.61
N ASN A 132 -4.84 3.14 -22.47
CA ASN A 132 -4.39 2.00 -21.67
C ASN A 132 -4.77 2.17 -20.19
N TYR A 133 -4.67 3.39 -19.66
CA TYR A 133 -5.01 3.68 -18.28
C TYR A 133 -6.50 3.43 -18.01
N PHE A 134 -7.38 3.99 -18.83
CA PHE A 134 -8.83 3.84 -18.66
C PHE A 134 -9.27 2.39 -18.86
N VAL A 135 -8.74 1.72 -19.88
CA VAL A 135 -9.06 0.30 -20.13
C VAL A 135 -8.56 -0.59 -19.00
N ALA A 136 -7.32 -0.42 -18.52
CA ALA A 136 -6.81 -1.19 -17.38
C ALA A 136 -7.62 -0.95 -16.09
N LYS A 137 -8.07 0.29 -15.86
CA LYS A 137 -8.91 0.65 -14.71
C LYS A 137 -10.32 0.11 -14.84
N GLN A 138 -10.90 0.12 -16.03
CA GLN A 138 -12.21 -0.45 -16.29
C GLN A 138 -12.18 -1.97 -16.14
N LEU A 139 -11.14 -2.63 -16.66
CA LEU A 139 -10.93 -4.06 -16.45
C LEU A 139 -10.80 -4.39 -14.96
N GLN A 140 -10.02 -3.60 -14.21
CA GLN A 140 -9.91 -3.74 -12.75
C GLN A 140 -11.28 -3.58 -12.06
N ARG A 141 -12.08 -2.59 -12.49
CA ARG A 141 -13.44 -2.33 -11.96
C ARG A 141 -14.39 -3.48 -12.28
N ASN A 142 -14.35 -4.03 -13.50
CA ASN A 142 -15.18 -5.16 -13.94
C ASN A 142 -14.90 -6.40 -13.10
N ILE A 143 -13.62 -6.75 -12.90
CA ILE A 143 -13.23 -7.87 -12.05
C ILE A 143 -13.64 -7.61 -10.60
N PHE A 144 -13.42 -6.39 -10.08
CA PHE A 144 -13.82 -6.02 -8.72
C PHE A 144 -15.32 -6.18 -8.49
N LYS A 145 -16.15 -5.58 -9.35
CA LYS A 145 -17.60 -5.56 -9.19
C LYS A 145 -18.22 -6.94 -9.40
N THR A 146 -17.68 -7.71 -10.34
CA THR A 146 -18.17 -9.06 -10.67
C THR A 146 -17.84 -10.04 -9.55
N PHE A 147 -16.57 -10.11 -9.15
CA PHE A 147 -16.15 -11.13 -8.19
C PHE A 147 -16.20 -10.66 -6.74
N LYS A 148 -16.30 -9.35 -6.47
CA LYS A 148 -16.15 -8.76 -5.12
C LYS A 148 -14.80 -9.10 -4.46
N VAL A 149 -13.75 -9.28 -5.27
CA VAL A 149 -12.38 -9.48 -4.76
C VAL A 149 -11.86 -8.18 -4.17
N LYS A 150 -11.33 -8.19 -2.95
CA LYS A 150 -10.74 -7.00 -2.33
C LYS A 150 -9.45 -7.38 -1.64
N GLN A 151 -8.41 -6.55 -1.82
CA GLN A 151 -7.18 -6.70 -1.05
C GLN A 151 -7.46 -6.51 0.44
N ALA A 152 -6.85 -7.37 1.25
CA ALA A 152 -7.02 -7.31 2.69
C ALA A 152 -6.39 -6.03 3.26
N ASN A 153 -7.01 -5.47 4.30
CA ASN A 153 -6.50 -4.27 4.94
C ASN A 153 -5.42 -4.65 5.96
N ARG A 154 -4.16 -4.28 5.67
CA ARG A 154 -3.00 -4.53 6.54
C ARG A 154 -3.21 -4.06 7.98
N LYS A 155 -3.82 -2.89 8.17
CA LYS A 155 -4.07 -2.32 9.51
C LYS A 155 -5.01 -3.23 10.31
N ILE A 156 -6.12 -3.63 9.71
CA ILE A 156 -7.11 -4.51 10.34
C ILE A 156 -6.47 -5.86 10.70
N ILE A 157 -5.69 -6.45 9.79
CA ILE A 157 -5.02 -7.73 10.04
C ILE A 157 -4.06 -7.63 11.24
N ILE A 158 -3.24 -6.58 11.29
CA ILE A 158 -2.26 -6.41 12.38
C ILE A 158 -2.95 -6.14 13.71
N ASP A 159 -4.04 -5.38 13.71
CA ASP A 159 -4.84 -5.14 14.92
C ASP A 159 -5.47 -6.44 15.45
N GLN A 160 -6.10 -7.23 14.57
CA GLN A 160 -6.69 -8.53 14.93
C GLN A 160 -5.63 -9.51 15.43
N LEU A 161 -4.49 -9.61 14.75
CA LEU A 161 -3.38 -10.44 15.20
C LEU A 161 -2.87 -10.00 16.57
N ARG A 162 -2.71 -8.70 16.82
CA ARG A 162 -2.28 -8.19 18.13
C ARG A 162 -3.22 -8.67 19.24
N LEU A 163 -4.53 -8.58 19.05
CA LEU A 163 -5.52 -9.03 20.03
C LEU A 163 -5.42 -10.55 20.27
N LEU A 164 -5.41 -11.35 19.19
CA LEU A 164 -5.37 -12.82 19.26
C LEU A 164 -4.04 -13.37 19.79
N LEU A 165 -2.97 -12.60 19.66
CA LEU A 165 -1.64 -12.93 20.16
C LEU A 165 -1.37 -12.34 21.55
N ASP A 166 -2.26 -11.52 22.10
CA ASP A 166 -2.19 -10.98 23.48
C ASP A 166 -3.00 -11.81 24.48
N ASP A 167 -3.90 -12.68 24.01
CA ASP A 167 -4.58 -13.66 24.88
C ASP A 167 -3.68 -14.83 25.35
N GLY A 168 -3.92 -15.35 26.55
CA GLY A 168 -3.18 -16.49 27.12
C GLY A 168 -3.60 -17.85 26.59
N PHE A 169 -4.43 -17.89 25.55
CA PHE A 169 -5.18 -19.09 25.18
C PHE A 169 -4.32 -20.08 24.36
N PRO A 170 -4.42 -21.39 24.63
CA PRO A 170 -3.77 -22.43 23.84
C PRO A 170 -4.10 -22.36 22.34
N LYS A 171 -3.08 -22.27 21.50
CA LYS A 171 -3.23 -22.23 20.04
C LYS A 171 -1.95 -22.60 19.31
N ILE A 172 -2.06 -23.00 18.06
CA ILE A 172 -0.95 -23.19 17.13
C ILE A 172 -1.04 -22.09 16.09
N ILE A 173 0.07 -21.40 15.83
CA ILE A 173 0.15 -20.33 14.84
C ILE A 173 1.02 -20.79 13.69
N ILE A 174 0.46 -20.84 12.49
CA ILE A 174 1.19 -21.15 11.26
C ILE A 174 1.30 -19.86 10.45
N ARG A 175 2.52 -19.34 10.30
CA ARG A 175 2.84 -18.32 9.31
C ARG A 175 3.49 -18.99 8.12
N THR A 176 2.93 -18.76 6.94
CA THR A 176 3.44 -19.33 5.70
C THR A 176 3.39 -18.32 4.57
N ASP A 177 4.03 -18.66 3.46
CA ASP A 177 4.18 -17.84 2.25
C ASP A 177 3.97 -18.76 1.04
N ILE A 178 3.43 -18.24 -0.06
CA ILE A 178 3.29 -19.02 -1.29
C ILE A 178 4.54 -18.82 -2.16
N LYS A 179 5.17 -19.93 -2.59
CA LYS A 179 6.41 -19.87 -3.36
C LYS A 179 6.17 -19.27 -4.74
N LYS A 180 6.88 -18.16 -5.06
CA LYS A 180 6.81 -17.45 -6.35
C LYS A 180 5.35 -17.24 -6.81
N PHE A 181 4.53 -16.66 -5.93
CA PHE A 181 3.08 -16.68 -6.06
C PHE A 181 2.57 -16.21 -7.43
N TYR A 182 2.93 -15.00 -7.84
CA TYR A 182 2.49 -14.44 -9.12
C TYR A 182 2.97 -15.31 -10.30
N GLU A 183 4.22 -15.78 -10.27
CA GLU A 183 4.83 -16.55 -11.36
C GLU A 183 4.36 -18.01 -11.44
N SER A 184 3.68 -18.51 -10.40
CA SER A 184 3.28 -19.92 -10.29
C SER A 184 1.79 -20.18 -10.53
N ILE A 185 0.97 -19.15 -10.73
CA ILE A 185 -0.48 -19.31 -10.97
C ILE A 185 -0.70 -19.94 -12.35
N PRO A 186 -1.27 -21.14 -12.46
CA PRO A 186 -1.46 -21.79 -13.75
C PRO A 186 -2.58 -21.14 -14.55
N HIS A 187 -2.31 -20.89 -15.84
CA HIS A 187 -3.23 -20.17 -16.73
C HIS A 187 -4.52 -20.94 -16.95
N LYS A 188 -4.45 -22.27 -17.10
CA LYS A 188 -5.61 -23.12 -17.36
C LYS A 188 -6.67 -22.98 -16.28
N GLU A 189 -6.30 -23.16 -15.01
CA GLU A 189 -7.21 -23.10 -13.87
C GLU A 189 -7.66 -21.67 -13.58
N LEU A 190 -6.80 -20.67 -13.81
CA LEU A 190 -7.19 -19.27 -13.67
C LEU A 190 -8.26 -18.90 -14.71
N LEU A 191 -8.03 -19.25 -15.98
CA LEU A 191 -8.97 -18.99 -17.06
C LEU A 191 -10.27 -19.76 -16.88
N ALA A 192 -10.22 -21.03 -16.42
CA ALA A 192 -11.43 -21.78 -16.10
C ALA A 192 -12.31 -21.04 -15.07
N LYS A 193 -11.71 -20.53 -13.98
CA LYS A 193 -12.45 -19.72 -12.97
C LYS A 193 -13.06 -18.43 -13.54
N ILE A 194 -12.45 -17.85 -14.57
CA ILE A 194 -12.93 -16.63 -15.22
C ILE A 194 -14.02 -16.98 -16.23
N GLU A 195 -13.85 -18.06 -16.98
CA GLU A 195 -14.75 -18.47 -18.06
C GLU A 195 -16.05 -19.09 -17.55
N GLU A 196 -15.97 -19.92 -16.49
CA GLU A 196 -17.13 -20.47 -15.78
C GLU A 196 -18.05 -19.37 -15.23
N ASN A 197 -17.54 -18.14 -15.08
CA ASN A 197 -18.32 -17.00 -14.66
C ASN A 197 -19.00 -16.33 -15.88
N SER A 198 -20.32 -16.41 -15.93
CA SER A 198 -21.15 -15.76 -16.95
C SER A 198 -21.33 -14.24 -16.73
N LEU A 199 -20.93 -13.73 -15.56
CA LEU A 199 -21.15 -12.32 -15.22
C LEU A 199 -20.04 -11.40 -15.76
N LEU A 200 -18.82 -11.88 -15.98
CA LEU A 200 -17.74 -11.06 -16.54
C LEU A 200 -17.90 -10.95 -18.06
N SER A 201 -17.84 -9.72 -18.59
CA SER A 201 -18.03 -9.46 -20.02
C SER A 201 -16.97 -10.14 -20.91
N TYR A 202 -17.37 -10.58 -22.11
CA TYR A 202 -16.46 -11.19 -23.08
C TYR A 202 -15.25 -10.30 -23.44
N PRO A 203 -15.41 -8.98 -23.69
CA PRO A 203 -14.26 -8.09 -23.90
C PRO A 203 -13.25 -8.12 -22.75
N SER A 204 -13.73 -8.12 -21.49
CA SER A 204 -12.86 -8.22 -20.31
C SER A 204 -12.08 -9.54 -20.29
N LYS A 205 -12.75 -10.66 -20.60
CA LYS A 205 -12.14 -12.00 -20.68
C LYS A 205 -11.09 -12.07 -21.79
N LYS A 206 -11.41 -11.55 -22.98
CA LYS A 206 -10.50 -11.47 -24.14
C LYS A 206 -9.24 -10.69 -23.78
N MET A 207 -9.38 -9.53 -23.11
CA MET A 207 -8.25 -8.70 -22.68
C MET A 207 -7.35 -9.40 -21.65
N ILE A 208 -7.94 -10.07 -20.65
CA ILE A 208 -7.17 -10.86 -19.66
C ILE A 208 -6.35 -11.94 -20.38
N ARG A 209 -6.98 -12.71 -21.29
CA ARG A 209 -6.31 -13.77 -22.04
C ARG A 209 -5.16 -13.22 -22.90
N ARG A 210 -5.35 -12.09 -23.58
CA ARG A 210 -4.33 -11.40 -24.37
C ARG A 210 -3.10 -11.05 -23.52
N VAL A 211 -3.32 -10.43 -22.36
CA VAL A 211 -2.21 -10.08 -21.44
C VAL A 211 -1.48 -11.31 -20.88
N LEU A 212 -2.21 -12.38 -20.52
CA LEU A 212 -1.56 -13.64 -20.09
C LEU A 212 -0.74 -14.26 -21.21
N ASN A 213 -1.21 -14.17 -22.46
CA ASN A 213 -0.49 -14.66 -23.63
C ASN A 213 0.79 -13.87 -23.90
N GLN A 214 0.71 -12.54 -23.87
CA GLN A 214 1.89 -11.67 -23.99
C GLN A 214 2.92 -11.97 -22.90
N TYR A 215 2.46 -12.11 -21.65
CA TYR A 215 3.35 -12.40 -20.52
C TYR A 215 4.11 -13.71 -20.73
N TRP A 216 3.41 -14.75 -21.18
CA TRP A 216 4.03 -16.02 -21.54
C TRP A 216 5.04 -15.89 -22.67
N GLY A 217 4.71 -15.11 -23.70
CA GLY A 217 5.62 -14.81 -24.81
C GLY A 217 6.91 -14.14 -24.36
N ILE A 218 6.81 -13.17 -23.44
CA ILE A 218 7.99 -12.51 -22.84
C ILE A 218 8.85 -13.52 -22.08
N LEU A 219 8.24 -14.41 -21.28
CA LEU A 219 8.99 -15.43 -20.54
C LEU A 219 9.73 -16.42 -21.47
N ILE A 220 9.17 -16.74 -22.64
CA ILE A 220 9.83 -17.56 -23.65
C ILE A 220 10.97 -16.80 -24.32
N ALA A 221 10.73 -15.56 -24.75
CA ALA A 221 11.75 -14.72 -25.37
C ALA A 221 12.97 -14.51 -24.45
N ASP A 222 12.74 -14.48 -23.14
CA ASP A 222 13.79 -14.36 -22.12
C ASP A 222 14.52 -15.67 -21.78
N GLY A 223 14.10 -16.81 -22.36
CA GLY A 223 14.62 -18.13 -22.01
C GLY A 223 14.27 -18.58 -20.59
N VAL A 224 13.35 -17.90 -19.90
CA VAL A 224 12.88 -18.28 -18.56
C VAL A 224 11.93 -19.48 -18.63
N LYS A 225 11.19 -19.58 -19.74
CA LYS A 225 10.24 -20.65 -20.05
C LYS A 225 10.45 -21.14 -21.48
N THR A 226 9.96 -22.33 -21.75
CA THR A 226 9.97 -22.96 -23.07
C THR A 226 8.54 -23.22 -23.54
N ASN A 227 8.35 -23.49 -24.83
CA ASN A 227 7.02 -23.80 -25.38
C ASN A 227 6.41 -25.09 -24.80
N SER A 228 7.23 -26.00 -24.27
CA SER A 228 6.80 -27.26 -23.65
C SER A 228 6.43 -27.13 -22.17
N ASP A 229 6.77 -26.01 -21.52
CA ASP A 229 6.42 -25.78 -20.13
C ASP A 229 4.90 -25.54 -19.96
N GLU A 230 4.35 -25.95 -18.80
CA GLU A 230 2.98 -25.59 -18.43
C GLU A 230 2.87 -24.06 -18.32
N ARG A 231 1.85 -23.49 -18.98
CA ARG A 231 1.62 -22.05 -19.00
C ARG A 231 1.20 -21.55 -17.62
N VAL A 232 2.07 -20.76 -17.01
CA VAL A 232 1.92 -20.25 -15.65
C VAL A 232 2.29 -18.78 -15.58
N GLY A 233 1.79 -18.15 -14.53
CA GLY A 233 2.20 -16.85 -14.04
C GLY A 233 1.29 -15.71 -14.48
N ILE A 234 1.23 -14.68 -13.66
CA ILE A 234 0.50 -13.44 -13.93
C ILE A 234 1.45 -12.24 -13.79
N PRO A 235 1.44 -11.27 -14.71
CA PRO A 235 2.37 -10.15 -14.69
C PRO A 235 2.13 -9.26 -13.46
N ARG A 236 3.09 -9.26 -12.53
CA ARG A 236 3.05 -8.42 -11.33
C ARG A 236 3.45 -6.99 -11.68
N GLY A 237 2.76 -6.00 -11.11
CA GLY A 237 2.95 -4.57 -11.44
C GLY A 237 1.72 -3.97 -12.10
N ILE A 238 0.92 -4.81 -12.77
CA ILE A 238 -0.33 -4.42 -13.41
C ILE A 238 -1.50 -4.47 -12.39
N GLY A 239 -2.33 -3.43 -12.40
CA GLY A 239 -3.38 -3.22 -11.40
C GLY A 239 -4.41 -4.35 -11.30
N PHE A 240 -4.89 -4.87 -12.43
CA PHE A 240 -5.88 -5.95 -12.44
C PHE A 240 -5.27 -7.33 -12.13
N SER A 241 -3.97 -7.56 -12.34
CA SER A 241 -3.30 -8.84 -11.99
C SER A 241 -3.45 -9.17 -10.51
N ALA A 242 -3.41 -8.16 -9.63
CA ALA A 242 -3.64 -8.38 -8.20
C ALA A 242 -5.06 -8.89 -7.90
N TYR A 243 -6.05 -8.50 -8.70
CA TYR A 243 -7.45 -8.94 -8.55
C TYR A 243 -7.62 -10.38 -9.04
N LEU A 244 -6.93 -10.75 -10.13
CA LEU A 244 -6.87 -12.13 -10.61
C LEU A 244 -6.21 -13.06 -9.59
N ALA A 245 -5.12 -12.62 -8.96
CA ALA A 245 -4.44 -13.36 -7.90
C ALA A 245 -5.36 -13.63 -6.70
N GLU A 246 -6.11 -12.60 -6.25
CA GLU A 246 -7.10 -12.72 -5.18
C GLU A 246 -8.28 -13.63 -5.57
N LEU A 247 -8.73 -13.57 -6.82
CA LEU A 247 -9.77 -14.47 -7.33
C LEU A 247 -9.30 -15.92 -7.30
N TYR A 248 -8.06 -16.17 -7.71
CA TYR A 248 -7.48 -17.50 -7.80
C TYR A 248 -7.43 -18.21 -6.45
N LEU A 249 -6.99 -17.52 -5.39
CA LEU A 249 -6.86 -18.07 -4.03
C LEU A 249 -8.18 -18.20 -3.26
N ARG A 250 -9.29 -17.68 -3.79
CA ARG A 250 -10.58 -17.70 -3.10
C ARG A 250 -11.03 -19.09 -2.64
N SER A 251 -10.82 -20.12 -3.45
CA SER A 251 -11.21 -21.50 -3.09
C SER A 251 -10.34 -22.04 -1.95
N PHE A 252 -9.05 -21.73 -1.96
CA PHE A 252 -8.14 -22.06 -0.86
C PHE A 252 -8.55 -21.36 0.43
N ASP A 253 -8.78 -20.04 0.37
CA ASP A 253 -9.19 -19.24 1.54
C ASP A 253 -10.48 -19.78 2.17
N LYS A 254 -11.47 -20.14 1.35
CA LYS A 254 -12.75 -20.73 1.83
C LYS A 254 -12.51 -22.07 2.52
N LYS A 255 -11.72 -22.96 1.91
CA LYS A 255 -11.41 -24.28 2.49
C LYS A 255 -10.72 -24.15 3.85
N ILE A 256 -9.70 -23.29 3.97
CA ILE A 256 -9.02 -23.08 5.25
C ILE A 256 -9.97 -22.51 6.31
N LYS A 257 -10.80 -21.52 5.96
CA LYS A 257 -11.78 -20.95 6.90
C LYS A 257 -12.86 -21.94 7.34
N SER A 258 -13.17 -22.94 6.52
CA SER A 258 -14.15 -23.99 6.86
C SER A 258 -13.59 -25.08 7.79
N LEU A 259 -12.28 -25.11 8.02
CA LEU A 259 -11.69 -26.05 8.96
C LEU A 259 -12.14 -25.73 10.39
N SER A 260 -12.82 -26.68 11.01
CA SER A 260 -13.44 -26.52 12.33
C SER A 260 -12.49 -26.18 13.49
N ASN A 261 -11.19 -26.38 13.33
CA ASN A 261 -10.12 -26.06 14.28
C ASN A 261 -9.43 -24.72 13.97
N VAL A 262 -9.75 -24.04 12.86
CA VAL A 262 -9.19 -22.75 12.51
C VAL A 262 -10.03 -21.64 13.16
N THR A 263 -9.45 -20.99 14.16
CA THR A 263 -10.09 -19.87 14.89
C THR A 263 -9.90 -18.55 14.17
N TYR A 264 -8.77 -18.39 13.46
CA TYR A 264 -8.50 -17.19 12.69
C TYR A 264 -7.64 -17.49 11.46
N TYR A 265 -7.98 -16.83 10.36
CA TYR A 265 -7.25 -16.88 9.10
C TYR A 265 -7.15 -15.49 8.51
N CYS A 266 -5.93 -15.08 8.16
CA CYS A 266 -5.71 -13.91 7.32
C CYS A 266 -4.65 -14.16 6.26
N ARG A 267 -4.85 -13.53 5.10
CA ARG A 267 -3.92 -13.53 3.98
C ARG A 267 -3.71 -12.10 3.50
N TYR A 268 -2.47 -11.77 3.18
CA TYR A 268 -2.09 -10.53 2.54
C TYR A 268 -1.23 -10.89 1.32
N VAL A 269 -1.87 -10.99 0.16
CA VAL A 269 -1.24 -11.50 -1.07
C VAL A 269 -0.80 -12.96 -0.88
N ASP A 270 0.50 -13.23 -0.81
CA ASP A 270 1.16 -14.53 -0.64
C ASP A 270 1.40 -14.90 0.84
N ASP A 271 1.48 -13.89 1.70
CA ASP A 271 1.74 -13.98 3.13
C ASP A 271 0.49 -14.40 3.92
N ILE A 272 0.51 -15.58 4.55
CA ILE A 272 -0.64 -16.19 5.24
C ILE A 272 -0.33 -16.40 6.73
N VAL A 273 -1.30 -16.11 7.60
CA VAL A 273 -1.29 -16.52 9.01
C VAL A 273 -2.57 -17.28 9.33
N ILE A 274 -2.40 -18.44 9.98
CA ILE A 274 -3.48 -19.33 10.42
C ILE A 274 -3.30 -19.56 11.91
N ILE A 275 -4.35 -19.35 12.68
CA ILE A 275 -4.40 -19.67 14.11
C ILE A 275 -5.36 -20.82 14.29
N ILE A 276 -4.83 -21.92 14.80
CA ILE A 276 -5.53 -23.17 15.03
C ILE A 276 -5.72 -23.34 16.54
N THR A 277 -6.95 -23.61 16.95
CA THR A 277 -7.28 -24.05 18.30
C THR A 277 -7.65 -25.52 18.23
N PRO A 278 -6.82 -26.43 18.78
CA PRO A 278 -7.15 -27.83 18.92
C PRO A 278 -8.49 -28.02 19.64
N LYS A 279 -9.35 -28.91 19.15
CA LYS A 279 -10.72 -29.09 19.68
C LYS A 279 -10.73 -29.68 21.08
N HIS A 280 -9.78 -30.55 21.37
CA HIS A 280 -9.68 -31.25 22.63
C HIS A 280 -8.29 -31.06 23.23
N ARG A 281 -8.24 -30.96 24.56
CA ARG A 281 -6.97 -30.87 25.31
C ARG A 281 -6.05 -32.08 25.08
N ASN A 282 -6.64 -33.21 24.68
CA ASN A 282 -5.95 -34.48 24.41
C ASN A 282 -5.90 -34.82 22.91
N GLU A 283 -6.10 -33.84 22.01
CA GLU A 283 -6.00 -34.09 20.57
C GLU A 283 -4.58 -34.54 20.19
N THR A 284 -4.48 -35.69 19.50
CA THR A 284 -3.20 -36.32 19.12
C THR A 284 -2.61 -35.75 17.83
N LYS A 285 -3.33 -34.85 17.13
CA LYS A 285 -2.81 -34.20 15.93
C LYS A 285 -1.58 -33.38 16.28
N THR A 286 -0.46 -33.75 15.66
CA THR A 286 0.80 -33.03 15.80
C THR A 286 0.76 -31.71 15.04
N VAL A 287 1.66 -30.80 15.40
CA VAL A 287 1.92 -29.56 14.66
C VAL A 287 2.20 -29.83 13.17
N LEU A 288 2.94 -30.90 12.87
CA LEU A 288 3.27 -31.32 11.50
C LEU A 288 2.03 -31.75 10.72
N THR A 289 1.07 -32.41 11.38
CA THR A 289 -0.20 -32.81 10.78
C THR A 289 -0.97 -31.58 10.28
N TYR A 290 -1.06 -30.52 11.10
CA TYR A 290 -1.71 -29.28 10.68
C TYR A 290 -0.98 -28.56 9.53
N GLN A 291 0.35 -28.53 9.57
CA GLN A 291 1.14 -27.97 8.46
C GLN A 291 0.88 -28.72 7.15
N ASN A 292 0.88 -30.05 7.20
CA ASN A 292 0.63 -30.90 6.04
C ASN A 292 -0.81 -30.75 5.53
N GLU A 293 -1.79 -30.63 6.41
CA GLU A 293 -3.18 -30.35 6.04
C GLU A 293 -3.29 -29.04 5.24
N VAL A 294 -2.70 -27.95 5.73
CA VAL A 294 -2.68 -26.65 5.02
C VAL A 294 -1.97 -26.77 3.67
N LYS A 295 -0.81 -27.46 3.63
CA LYS A 295 -0.04 -27.70 2.41
C LYS A 295 -0.84 -28.48 1.37
N ASN A 296 -1.50 -29.55 1.78
CA ASN A 296 -2.30 -30.41 0.91
C ASN A 296 -3.54 -29.68 0.41
N ILE A 297 -4.19 -28.86 1.24
CA ILE A 297 -5.32 -28.03 0.83
C ILE A 297 -4.87 -27.01 -0.22
N LEU A 298 -3.72 -26.34 -0.05
CA LEU A 298 -3.20 -25.41 -1.06
C LEU A 298 -2.93 -26.13 -2.39
N LEU A 299 -2.19 -27.24 -2.34
CA LEU A 299 -1.81 -28.00 -3.54
C LEU A 299 -3.03 -28.53 -4.29
N SER A 300 -3.96 -29.19 -3.58
CA SER A 300 -5.17 -29.77 -4.18
C SER A 300 -6.15 -28.74 -4.71
N SER A 301 -6.21 -27.53 -4.13
CA SER A 301 -7.18 -26.50 -4.54
C SER A 301 -6.65 -25.50 -5.56
N THR A 302 -5.33 -25.39 -5.73
CA THR A 302 -4.71 -24.34 -6.55
C THR A 302 -3.48 -24.78 -7.35
N LYS A 303 -2.97 -26.00 -7.18
CA LYS A 303 -1.65 -26.46 -7.68
C LYS A 303 -0.44 -25.63 -7.19
N LEU A 304 -0.64 -24.64 -6.33
CA LEU A 304 0.44 -23.82 -5.77
C LEU A 304 1.15 -24.56 -4.64
N LYS A 305 2.38 -24.13 -4.35
CA LYS A 305 3.24 -24.73 -3.33
C LYS A 305 3.55 -23.71 -2.23
N ILE A 306 3.50 -24.20 -0.99
CA ILE A 306 3.99 -23.45 0.18
C ILE A 306 5.51 -23.25 0.06
N ASN A 307 5.97 -22.07 0.46
CA ASN A 307 7.36 -21.77 0.71
C ASN A 307 7.78 -22.31 2.08
N THR A 308 8.30 -23.54 2.10
CA THR A 308 8.67 -24.25 3.33
C THR A 308 9.76 -23.51 4.12
N SER A 309 10.74 -22.88 3.45
CA SER A 309 11.83 -22.17 4.13
C SER A 309 11.38 -20.90 4.85
N LYS A 310 10.27 -20.29 4.41
CA LYS A 310 9.66 -19.13 5.08
C LYS A 310 8.52 -19.51 6.01
N THR A 311 8.15 -20.79 6.07
CA THR A 311 7.08 -21.27 6.93
C THR A 311 7.59 -21.38 8.36
N LYS A 312 6.88 -20.75 9.28
CA LYS A 312 7.18 -20.76 10.71
C LYS A 312 5.96 -21.20 11.47
N VAL A 313 6.16 -22.09 12.43
CA VAL A 313 5.09 -22.54 13.32
C VAL A 313 5.47 -22.33 14.76
N ILE A 314 4.50 -21.82 15.52
CA ILE A 314 4.62 -21.52 16.94
C ILE A 314 3.53 -22.32 17.64
N ASP A 315 3.94 -23.26 18.48
CA ASP A 315 3.03 -24.05 19.29
C ASP A 315 2.88 -23.45 20.69
N LEU A 316 1.73 -22.79 20.94
CA LEU A 316 1.38 -22.20 22.23
C LEU A 316 0.51 -23.13 23.08
N THR A 317 0.38 -24.41 22.73
CA THR A 317 -0.44 -25.38 23.47
C THR A 317 0.27 -25.85 24.77
N PRO A 318 -0.45 -26.37 25.78
CA PRO A 318 0.16 -26.86 27.03
C PRO A 318 1.00 -28.12 26.85
N SER A 319 0.80 -28.88 25.77
CA SER A 319 1.61 -30.05 25.43
C SER A 319 3.03 -29.70 25.03
N ASN A 320 3.28 -28.46 24.58
CA ASN A 320 4.63 -28.01 24.27
C ASN A 320 5.49 -27.95 25.54
N GLN A 321 6.48 -28.85 25.64
CA GLN A 321 7.37 -28.94 26.81
C GLN A 321 8.18 -27.66 27.05
N GLU A 322 8.50 -26.90 26.00
CA GLU A 322 9.22 -25.64 26.13
C GLU A 322 8.42 -24.60 26.94
N ARG A 323 7.09 -24.67 26.89
CA ARG A 323 6.20 -23.81 27.69
C ARG A 323 6.21 -24.13 29.18
N LYS A 324 6.92 -25.17 29.64
CA LYS A 324 7.19 -25.41 31.06
C LYS A 324 8.32 -24.51 31.60
N LYS A 325 9.03 -23.79 30.72
CA LYS A 325 10.11 -22.85 31.05
C LYS A 325 9.72 -21.42 30.66
N SER A 326 10.50 -20.44 31.12
CA SER A 326 10.42 -19.09 30.57
C SER A 326 10.91 -19.11 29.13
N ILE A 327 10.07 -18.74 28.18
CA ILE A 327 10.38 -18.78 26.75
C ILE A 327 9.76 -17.59 26.02
N THR A 328 10.37 -17.18 24.92
CA THR A 328 9.88 -16.13 24.04
C THR A 328 9.78 -16.65 22.61
N TYR A 329 8.62 -16.47 22.00
CA TYR A 329 8.40 -16.73 20.57
C TYR A 329 8.32 -15.41 19.81
N ASN A 330 8.97 -15.36 18.64
CA ASN A 330 8.92 -14.20 17.75
C ASN A 330 8.12 -14.54 16.50
N LEU A 331 7.11 -13.73 16.16
CA LEU A 331 6.39 -13.82 14.90
C LEU A 331 6.60 -12.50 14.14
N THR A 332 7.16 -12.58 12.92
CA THR A 332 7.29 -11.40 12.05
C THR A 332 6.24 -11.45 10.96
N TYR A 333 5.43 -10.39 10.83
CA TYR A 333 4.38 -10.31 9.82
C TYR A 333 4.07 -8.86 9.45
N LEU A 334 3.95 -8.58 8.14
CA LEU A 334 3.63 -7.26 7.56
C LEU A 334 4.33 -6.08 8.27
N GLY A 335 5.66 -6.16 8.40
CA GLY A 335 6.50 -5.10 8.93
C GLY A 335 6.50 -4.94 10.46
N TYR A 336 5.89 -5.86 11.19
CA TYR A 336 5.91 -5.91 12.66
C TYR A 336 6.51 -7.22 13.15
N LYS A 337 7.10 -7.18 14.34
CA LYS A 337 7.63 -8.34 15.07
C LYS A 337 6.90 -8.43 16.41
N PHE A 338 6.11 -9.49 16.57
CA PHE A 338 5.37 -9.83 17.77
C PHE A 338 6.22 -10.72 18.65
N LYS A 339 6.48 -10.28 19.89
CA LYS A 339 7.23 -11.01 20.89
C LYS A 339 6.28 -11.56 21.95
N ILE A 340 6.03 -12.85 21.88
CA ILE A 340 5.10 -13.59 22.73
C ILE A 340 5.92 -14.27 23.82
N SER A 341 5.89 -13.73 25.03
CA SER A 341 6.74 -14.19 26.13
C SER A 341 5.93 -14.89 27.21
N PHE A 342 6.46 -15.99 27.74
CA PHE A 342 5.97 -16.69 28.91
C PHE A 342 7.07 -16.67 29.98
N SER A 343 6.67 -16.44 31.23
CA SER A 343 7.61 -16.39 32.35
C SER A 343 7.11 -17.24 33.52
N LYS A 344 8.06 -17.91 34.16
CA LYS A 344 7.85 -18.63 35.42
C LYS A 344 7.64 -17.63 36.55
N LYS A 345 6.46 -17.69 37.16
CA LYS A 345 6.09 -16.89 38.32
C LYS A 345 5.92 -17.80 39.54
N THR A 346 6.38 -17.30 40.66
CA THR A 346 6.30 -17.97 41.95
C THR A 346 5.42 -17.12 42.86
N GLU A 347 4.32 -17.68 43.33
CA GLU A 347 3.44 -17.05 44.30
C GLU A 347 3.46 -17.82 45.61
N LYS A 348 3.66 -17.12 46.73
CA LYS A 348 3.46 -17.66 48.06
C LYS A 348 2.04 -17.34 48.50
N LYS A 349 1.22 -18.38 48.71
CA LYS A 349 -0.15 -18.24 49.23
C LYS A 349 -0.35 -19.23 50.37
N CYS A 350 -0.75 -18.73 51.54
CA CYS A 350 -0.94 -19.53 52.76
C CYS A 350 0.26 -20.46 53.09
N GLY A 351 1.48 -19.94 53.06
CA GLY A 351 2.71 -20.70 53.37
C GLY A 351 3.16 -21.71 52.30
N LYS A 352 2.34 -21.96 51.26
CA LYS A 352 2.70 -22.84 50.14
C LYS A 352 3.24 -22.04 48.96
N THR A 353 4.40 -22.45 48.45
CA THR A 353 5.02 -21.88 47.25
C THR A 353 4.46 -22.57 46.01
N LYS A 354 3.65 -21.88 45.20
CA LYS A 354 3.15 -22.40 43.94
C LYS A 354 3.89 -21.73 42.79
N THR A 355 4.39 -22.54 41.87
CA THR A 355 5.08 -22.05 40.68
C THR A 355 4.27 -22.37 39.44
N PHE A 356 4.05 -21.39 38.58
CA PHE A 356 3.29 -21.55 37.35
C PHE A 356 3.88 -20.71 36.22
N ILE A 357 3.54 -21.08 34.99
CA ILE A 357 3.92 -20.33 33.80
C ILE A 357 2.76 -19.40 33.45
N SER A 358 3.04 -18.10 33.43
CA SER A 358 2.08 -17.09 32.99
C SER A 358 2.55 -16.44 31.71
N LYS A 359 1.61 -16.05 30.87
CA LYS A 359 1.90 -15.23 29.71
C LYS A 359 2.17 -13.79 30.13
N ASN A 360 3.19 -13.17 29.54
CA ASN A 360 3.45 -11.75 29.69
C ASN A 360 2.66 -10.96 28.63
N LYS A 361 2.43 -9.67 28.90
CA LYS A 361 1.82 -8.77 27.90
C LYS A 361 2.60 -8.82 26.59
N LEU A 362 1.87 -8.92 25.48
CA LEU A 362 2.45 -8.92 24.15
C LEU A 362 3.27 -7.65 23.92
N GLN A 363 4.49 -7.82 23.38
CA GLN A 363 5.30 -6.71 22.91
C GLN A 363 5.35 -6.72 21.39
N VAL A 364 5.15 -5.55 20.78
CA VAL A 364 5.14 -5.36 19.33
C VAL A 364 6.24 -4.38 18.96
N PHE A 365 7.11 -4.84 18.08
CA PHE A 365 8.30 -4.15 17.57
C PHE A 365 8.17 -3.95 16.06
N MET A 366 9.05 -3.14 15.47
CA MET A 366 9.26 -3.13 14.02
C MET A 366 9.86 -4.48 13.60
N SER A 367 9.57 -4.92 12.37
CA SER A 367 10.37 -6.00 11.78
C SER A 367 11.80 -5.52 11.54
N ASP A 368 12.75 -6.44 11.54
CA ASP A 368 14.17 -6.10 11.35
C ASP A 368 14.41 -5.43 9.99
N ASP A 369 13.74 -5.89 8.93
CA ASP A 369 13.75 -5.25 7.61
C ASP A 369 13.23 -3.81 7.63
N LYS A 370 12.15 -3.56 8.40
CA LYS A 370 11.55 -2.23 8.49
C LYS A 370 12.46 -1.28 9.27
N PHE A 371 13.05 -1.77 10.36
CA PHE A 371 14.04 -1.03 11.13
C PHE A 371 15.28 -0.70 10.28
N LYS A 372 15.80 -1.68 9.52
CA LYS A 372 16.91 -1.48 8.57
C LYS A 372 16.56 -0.44 7.50
N ARG A 373 15.34 -0.44 6.96
CA ARG A 373 14.89 0.58 6.00
C ARG A 373 14.91 2.00 6.59
N TYR A 374 14.57 2.18 7.87
CA TYR A 374 14.72 3.48 8.52
C TYR A 374 16.19 3.90 8.60
N LYS A 375 17.09 3.00 9.02
CA LYS A 375 18.54 3.25 9.04
C LYS A 375 19.06 3.64 7.66
N ASN A 376 18.75 2.85 6.63
CA ASN A 376 19.16 3.15 5.26
C ASN A 376 18.67 4.52 4.79
N LYS A 377 17.44 4.93 5.13
CA LYS A 377 16.94 6.27 4.78
C LYS A 377 17.69 7.39 5.49
N ILE A 378 18.07 7.17 6.75
CA ILE A 378 18.95 8.09 7.48
C ILE A 378 20.28 8.16 6.75
N ASP A 379 20.95 7.02 6.54
CA ASP A 379 22.24 6.94 5.83
C ASP A 379 22.21 7.68 4.50
N THR A 380 21.30 7.31 3.60
CA THR A 380 21.20 7.96 2.28
C THR A 380 20.92 9.46 2.38
N SER A 381 20.27 9.95 3.44
CA SER A 381 20.06 11.39 3.64
C SER A 381 21.35 12.12 4.00
N PHE A 382 22.16 11.51 4.87
CA PHE A 382 23.46 12.05 5.29
C PHE A 382 24.50 11.91 4.18
N ASP A 383 24.51 10.79 3.46
CA ASP A 383 25.42 10.57 2.32
C ASP A 383 25.17 11.55 1.17
N ASP A 384 23.90 11.81 0.84
CA ASP A 384 23.52 12.82 -0.15
C ASP A 384 23.92 14.23 0.30
N TYR A 385 23.78 14.54 1.60
CA TYR A 385 24.24 15.81 2.16
C TYR A 385 25.77 15.95 2.04
N ASN A 386 26.53 14.96 2.50
CA ASN A 386 27.99 14.96 2.46
C ASN A 386 28.52 15.08 1.02
N SER A 387 27.89 14.39 0.07
CA SER A 387 28.24 14.50 -1.35
C SER A 387 27.93 15.89 -1.90
N ALA A 388 26.78 16.48 -1.52
CA ALA A 388 26.33 17.76 -2.03
C ALA A 388 27.15 18.95 -1.50
N ILE A 389 27.60 18.93 -0.25
CA ILE A 389 28.43 20.02 0.31
C ILE A 389 29.83 20.06 -0.31
N ILE A 390 30.37 18.90 -0.74
CA ILE A 390 31.65 18.85 -1.46
C ILE A 390 31.47 19.40 -2.88
N LYS A 391 30.39 19.02 -3.56
CA LYS A 391 30.15 19.37 -4.96
C LYS A 391 29.68 20.82 -5.16
N TYR A 392 29.00 21.40 -4.18
CA TYR A 392 28.37 22.71 -4.30
C TYR A 392 28.68 23.62 -3.11
N ALA A 393 29.95 24.01 -2.97
CA ALA A 393 30.42 24.89 -1.90
C ALA A 393 29.66 26.23 -1.81
N SER A 394 29.15 26.74 -2.94
CA SER A 394 28.37 27.99 -3.02
C SER A 394 26.90 27.86 -2.61
N THR A 395 26.35 26.64 -2.45
CA THR A 395 24.93 26.40 -2.10
C THR A 395 24.75 25.69 -0.76
N LYS A 396 25.54 26.06 0.24
CA LYS A 396 25.51 25.45 1.58
C LYS A 396 24.12 25.50 2.23
N ASN A 397 23.46 26.66 2.21
CA ASN A 397 22.15 26.86 2.86
C ASN A 397 21.01 25.97 2.30
N PRO A 398 20.81 25.84 0.97
CA PRO A 398 19.85 24.89 0.40
C PRO A 398 20.10 23.43 0.79
N THR A 399 21.36 23.00 0.78
CA THR A 399 21.77 21.62 1.09
C THR A 399 21.51 21.28 2.55
N GLU A 400 21.90 22.16 3.48
CA GLU A 400 21.59 22.04 4.92
C GLU A 400 20.08 21.96 5.18
N ARG A 401 19.31 22.83 4.51
CA ARG A 401 17.85 22.86 4.63
C ARG A 401 17.21 21.57 4.09
N MET A 402 17.79 20.94 3.07
CA MET A 402 17.30 19.68 2.52
C MET A 402 17.51 18.51 3.49
N LEU A 403 18.70 18.40 4.10
CA LEU A 403 18.97 17.39 5.13
C LEU A 403 17.96 17.54 6.28
N LEU A 404 17.80 18.76 6.81
CA LEU A 404 16.84 19.02 7.88
C LEU A 404 15.41 18.62 7.49
N LYS A 405 14.96 18.94 6.27
CA LYS A 405 13.63 18.55 5.77
C LYS A 405 13.47 17.03 5.75
N ARG A 406 14.48 16.29 5.28
CA ARG A 406 14.43 14.82 5.21
C ARG A 406 14.39 14.18 6.60
N ILE A 407 15.24 14.63 7.53
CA ILE A 407 15.21 14.08 8.90
C ILE A 407 13.90 14.46 9.60
N LYS A 408 13.38 15.67 9.40
CA LYS A 408 12.03 16.05 9.87
C LYS A 408 10.95 15.11 9.30
N PHE A 409 11.06 14.73 8.03
CA PHE A 409 10.11 13.82 7.40
C PHE A 409 10.15 12.40 7.97
N LEU A 410 11.33 11.93 8.39
CA LEU A 410 11.48 10.61 8.99
C LEU A 410 10.98 10.56 10.45
N THR A 411 11.23 11.64 11.20
CA THR A 411 10.99 11.72 12.64
C THR A 411 9.60 12.18 13.04
N ASN A 412 8.82 12.79 12.14
CA ASN A 412 7.50 13.36 12.45
C ASN A 412 6.36 12.68 11.67
N ASN A 413 5.14 13.18 11.87
CA ASN A 413 3.97 12.82 11.08
C ASN A 413 3.59 13.91 10.10
N HIS A 414 2.93 13.52 9.02
CA HIS A 414 2.56 14.41 7.92
C HIS A 414 1.15 14.13 7.46
N GLN A 415 0.44 15.20 7.16
CA GLN A 415 -0.82 15.16 6.45
C GLN A 415 -0.52 15.36 4.96
N LEU A 416 -1.06 14.50 4.10
CA LEU A 416 -0.95 14.70 2.66
C LEU A 416 -1.80 15.91 2.23
N PHE A 417 -1.46 16.55 1.11
CA PHE A 417 -2.14 17.77 0.67
C PHE A 417 -3.31 17.49 -0.27
N ARG A 418 -4.12 18.55 -0.50
CA ARG A 418 -5.21 18.58 -1.50
C ARG A 418 -6.22 17.46 -1.27
N ARG A 419 -6.56 16.71 -2.33
CA ARG A 419 -7.55 15.61 -2.30
C ARG A 419 -7.15 14.42 -1.41
N LYS A 420 -5.94 14.45 -0.84
CA LYS A 420 -5.46 13.47 0.17
C LYS A 420 -5.33 14.10 1.56
N SER A 421 -5.95 15.24 1.83
CA SER A 421 -5.95 15.92 3.14
C SER A 421 -6.34 15.01 4.30
N ASN A 422 -7.20 14.02 4.08
CA ASN A 422 -7.62 13.08 5.12
C ASN A 422 -6.62 11.91 5.34
N VAL A 423 -5.49 11.89 4.64
CA VAL A 423 -4.50 10.82 4.73
C VAL A 423 -3.30 11.30 5.54
N PHE A 424 -3.01 10.56 6.61
CA PHE A 424 -1.87 10.80 7.49
C PHE A 424 -0.81 9.71 7.31
N ILE A 425 0.46 10.14 7.29
CA ILE A 425 1.64 9.29 7.18
C ILE A 425 2.70 9.73 8.21
N GLY A 426 3.79 8.98 8.30
CA GLY A 426 4.95 9.32 9.15
C GLY A 426 5.15 8.35 10.29
N VAL A 427 5.95 8.75 11.29
CA VAL A 427 6.50 7.83 12.30
C VAL A 427 5.42 7.10 13.09
N PHE A 428 4.36 7.79 13.53
CA PHE A 428 3.23 7.19 14.25
C PHE A 428 2.38 6.34 13.32
N PHE A 429 1.84 6.92 12.26
CA PHE A 429 0.89 6.23 11.36
C PHE A 429 1.49 5.01 10.66
N SER A 430 2.81 4.98 10.47
CA SER A 430 3.51 3.81 9.92
C SER A 430 3.78 2.72 10.95
N ASN A 431 3.76 3.04 12.24
CA ASN A 431 4.20 2.19 13.35
C ASN A 431 3.18 2.13 14.51
N GLU A 432 1.90 2.40 14.25
CA GLU A 432 0.88 2.66 15.28
C GLU A 432 0.68 1.53 16.30
N PHE A 433 1.13 0.32 15.98
CA PHE A 433 0.99 -0.87 16.81
C PHE A 433 2.17 -1.13 17.76
N LEU A 434 3.23 -0.31 17.75
CA LEU A 434 4.36 -0.49 18.66
C LEU A 434 3.92 -0.38 20.13
N THR A 435 4.52 -1.21 20.98
CA THR A 435 4.22 -1.23 22.43
C THR A 435 5.28 -0.48 23.24
N ASN A 436 4.86 0.19 24.31
CA ASN A 436 5.77 0.81 25.29
C ASN A 436 6.52 -0.26 26.12
N PRO A 437 7.83 -0.12 26.41
CA PRO A 437 8.75 0.94 25.96
C PRO A 437 9.04 0.87 24.46
N PHE A 438 9.03 2.03 23.77
CA PHE A 438 9.22 2.14 22.32
C PHE A 438 10.69 1.96 21.91
N SER A 439 11.30 0.84 22.29
CA SER A 439 12.74 0.62 22.20
C SER A 439 13.30 0.78 20.78
N ASP A 440 12.54 0.42 19.75
CA ASP A 440 13.00 0.58 18.36
C ASP A 440 13.12 2.06 17.97
N LEU A 441 12.21 2.91 18.43
CA LEU A 441 12.28 4.34 18.16
C LEU A 441 13.44 4.98 18.91
N VAL A 442 13.66 4.58 20.17
CA VAL A 442 14.82 5.02 20.95
C VAL A 442 16.13 4.61 20.27
N LYS A 443 16.22 3.38 19.74
CA LYS A 443 17.38 2.93 18.98
C LYS A 443 17.59 3.73 17.67
N LEU A 444 16.52 4.15 17.00
CA LEU A 444 16.61 5.04 15.85
C LEU A 444 17.09 6.44 16.26
N ASP A 445 16.67 6.95 17.42
CA ASP A 445 17.15 8.23 17.96
C ASP A 445 18.64 8.19 18.30
N VAL A 446 19.10 7.12 18.96
CA VAL A 446 20.53 6.90 19.22
C VAL A 446 21.31 6.87 17.91
N TYR A 447 20.83 6.09 16.93
CA TYR A 447 21.48 5.99 15.63
C TYR A 447 21.50 7.33 14.85
N LEU A 448 20.43 8.11 14.94
CA LEU A 448 20.39 9.44 14.34
C LEU A 448 21.43 10.37 14.99
N LYS A 449 21.56 10.34 16.32
CA LYS A 449 22.58 11.12 17.05
C LYS A 449 23.99 10.71 16.65
N GLU A 450 24.27 9.42 16.53
CA GLU A 450 25.55 8.91 16.01
C GLU A 450 25.84 9.49 14.62
N LYS A 451 24.85 9.53 13.72
CA LYS A 451 25.00 10.11 12.37
C LYS A 451 25.22 11.63 12.40
N ILE A 452 24.57 12.35 13.31
CA ILE A 452 24.80 13.79 13.49
C ILE A 452 26.25 14.06 13.92
N LEU A 453 26.82 13.24 14.81
CA LEU A 453 28.22 13.37 15.24
C LEU A 453 29.24 13.14 14.11
N THR A 454 28.85 12.42 13.06
CA THR A 454 29.71 12.21 11.87
C THR A 454 29.67 13.34 10.84
N LEU A 455 28.88 14.40 11.08
CA LEU A 455 28.83 15.53 10.17
C LEU A 455 30.17 16.29 10.16
N PRO A 456 30.62 16.83 9.02
CA PRO A 456 31.88 17.57 8.96
C PRO A 456 31.85 18.79 9.87
N SER A 457 33.00 19.15 10.46
CA SER A 457 33.15 20.33 11.33
C SER A 457 32.80 21.65 10.65
N SER A 458 32.82 21.67 9.31
CA SER A 458 32.38 22.82 8.51
C SER A 458 30.85 23.00 8.50
N THR A 459 30.08 22.05 9.02
CA THR A 459 28.61 22.12 9.08
C THR A 459 28.15 23.19 10.06
N ASN A 460 27.13 23.96 9.67
CA ASN A 460 26.59 25.03 10.51
C ASN A 460 26.07 24.52 11.86
N SER A 461 26.51 25.13 12.96
CA SER A 461 26.07 24.78 14.33
C SER A 461 24.56 24.85 14.50
N ASN A 462 23.90 25.85 13.90
CA ASN A 462 22.45 25.99 13.93
C ASN A 462 21.71 24.81 13.27
N LEU A 463 22.32 24.15 12.29
CA LEU A 463 21.75 22.93 11.70
C LEU A 463 21.87 21.76 12.68
N ILE A 464 23.06 21.59 13.27
CA ILE A 464 23.35 20.52 14.24
C ILE A 464 22.37 20.61 15.42
N ASP A 465 22.17 21.81 15.97
CA ASP A 465 21.21 22.06 17.05
C ASP A 465 19.78 21.66 16.64
N LYS A 466 19.35 22.09 15.45
CA LYS A 466 18.03 21.72 14.91
C LYS A 466 17.87 20.22 14.69
N LEU A 467 18.92 19.51 14.28
CA LEU A 467 18.89 18.06 14.10
C LEU A 467 18.83 17.33 15.44
N ASN A 468 19.58 17.80 16.45
CA ASN A 468 19.59 17.22 17.79
C ASN A 468 18.24 17.30 18.51
N HIS A 469 17.39 18.26 18.15
CA HIS A 469 16.01 18.35 18.64
C HIS A 469 15.02 17.38 17.98
N LEU A 470 15.40 16.69 16.89
CA LEU A 470 14.53 15.74 16.22
C LEU A 470 14.61 14.36 16.88
N SER A 471 13.44 13.76 17.13
CA SER A 471 13.33 12.43 17.74
C SER A 471 12.15 11.66 17.15
N PHE A 472 12.42 10.43 16.72
CA PHE A 472 11.46 9.42 16.34
C PHE A 472 10.53 9.06 17.50
N GLU A 473 11.06 8.88 18.70
CA GLU A 473 10.23 8.54 19.87
C GLU A 473 9.28 9.69 20.21
N ASN A 474 9.78 10.93 20.23
CA ASN A 474 8.98 12.10 20.54
C ASN A 474 7.91 12.35 19.47
N GLY A 475 8.27 12.30 18.18
CA GLY A 475 7.31 12.44 17.08
C GLY A 475 6.25 11.33 17.04
N PHE A 476 6.58 10.13 17.54
CA PHE A 476 5.61 9.05 17.71
C PHE A 476 4.65 9.31 18.86
N LYS A 477 5.17 9.68 20.05
CA LYS A 477 4.37 9.92 21.26
C LYS A 477 3.43 11.12 21.11
N THR A 478 3.97 12.25 20.66
CA THR A 478 3.21 13.51 20.52
C THR A 478 2.27 13.50 19.32
N LYS A 479 2.49 12.60 18.35
CA LYS A 479 1.78 12.56 17.07
C LYS A 479 1.81 13.91 16.33
N SER A 480 2.87 14.70 16.55
CA SER A 480 3.04 16.02 15.94
C SER A 480 2.96 15.93 14.42
N ILE A 481 2.19 16.85 13.82
CA ILE A 481 2.03 16.94 12.37
C ILE A 481 2.86 18.11 11.85
N VAL A 482 3.83 17.79 11.01
CA VAL A 482 4.64 18.78 10.28
C VAL A 482 4.06 18.94 8.88
N ARG A 483 3.69 20.18 8.54
CA ARG A 483 3.24 20.56 7.19
C ARG A 483 4.43 21.04 6.38
N PHE A 484 4.73 20.33 5.30
CA PHE A 484 5.74 20.74 4.31
C PHE A 484 5.08 21.55 3.19
N ASN A 485 5.70 22.63 2.71
CA ASN A 485 5.24 23.27 1.48
C ASN A 485 5.28 22.23 0.32
N THR A 486 4.26 22.21 -0.55
CA THR A 486 4.18 21.40 -1.77
C THR A 486 5.43 21.51 -2.64
N ASP A 487 6.08 22.68 -2.66
CA ASP A 487 7.34 22.91 -3.39
C ASP A 487 8.52 22.08 -2.84
N SER A 488 8.39 21.54 -1.63
CA SER A 488 9.40 20.63 -1.08
C SER A 488 9.37 19.26 -1.76
N PHE A 489 8.28 18.91 -2.44
CA PHE A 489 8.11 17.65 -3.14
C PHE A 489 8.11 17.81 -4.68
N THR A 490 8.17 19.03 -5.20
CA THR A 490 8.28 19.26 -6.65
C THR A 490 9.55 18.60 -7.19
N ASN A 491 9.41 17.96 -8.35
CA ASN A 491 10.44 17.13 -9.00
C ASN A 491 10.96 15.96 -8.15
N GLY A 492 10.27 15.62 -7.06
CA GLY A 492 10.59 14.49 -6.19
C GLY A 492 11.89 14.61 -5.40
N LYS A 493 12.63 15.73 -5.47
CA LYS A 493 14.01 15.88 -4.92
C LYS A 493 14.14 15.40 -3.46
N MET A 494 13.12 15.64 -2.63
CA MET A 494 13.15 15.27 -1.22
C MET A 494 13.09 13.75 -0.98
N ILE A 495 12.32 13.00 -1.78
CA ILE A 495 12.07 11.56 -1.57
C ILE A 495 12.81 10.70 -2.62
N LYS A 496 13.26 11.28 -3.74
CA LYS A 496 13.85 10.57 -4.88
C LYS A 496 15.03 9.68 -4.48
N ILE A 497 15.86 10.14 -3.55
CA ILE A 497 17.03 9.39 -3.05
C ILE A 497 16.65 8.05 -2.39
N TRP A 498 15.40 7.91 -1.93
CA TRP A 498 14.91 6.70 -1.28
C TRP A 498 14.11 5.78 -2.21
N LYS A 499 13.99 6.09 -3.52
CA LYS A 499 13.18 5.28 -4.45
C LYS A 499 13.70 3.84 -4.60
N ASN A 500 15.01 3.65 -4.46
CA ASN A 500 15.69 2.38 -4.70
C ASN A 500 16.02 1.59 -3.41
N LEU A 501 15.54 2.05 -2.25
CA LEU A 501 15.81 1.45 -0.93
C LEU A 501 14.86 0.32 -0.51
#